data_AF-A0A0L0ULA7-F1
#
_entry.id   AF-A0A0L0ULA7-F1
#
_cell.length_a   1.000
_cell.length_b   1.000
_cell.length_c   1.000
_cell.angle_alpha   90.00
_cell.angle_beta   90.00
_cell.angle_gamma   90.00
#
_symmetry.space_group_name_H-M   'P 1'
#
loop_
_entity.id
_entity.type
_entity.pdbx_description
1 polymer ?
#
loop_
_entity_poly.entity_id
_entity_poly.type
_entity_poly.pdbx_seq_one_letter_code
_entity_poly.pdbx_strand_id
1 'polypeptide(L)'
;DIPVNQVVYPQSSIHVKDPELGLFGRNVVCLPDPTIILFNEIFIGINNVDVLMPLKEVAFFKKAEVVTDTDDEEQLENPNKNQDPNVTNVISRACKHVMRQQR
;
A
#
# COMPACT_ATOMS: atom_id res chain seq x y z
N ASP A 1 -3.20 -10.00 -32.91
CA ASP A 1 -3.05 -9.99 -31.45
C ASP A 1 -3.97 -8.96 -30.85
N ILE A 2 -5.06 -9.41 -30.23
CA ILE A 2 -6.02 -8.53 -29.54
C ILE A 2 -5.36 -8.10 -28.23
N PRO A 3 -5.29 -6.80 -27.89
CA PRO A 3 -4.78 -6.39 -26.59
C PRO A 3 -5.74 -6.93 -25.54
N VAL A 4 -5.32 -7.97 -24.82
CA VAL A 4 -6.10 -8.51 -23.71
C VAL A 4 -6.02 -7.46 -22.60
N ASN A 5 -7.10 -6.69 -22.46
CA ASN A 5 -7.25 -5.75 -21.36
C ASN A 5 -7.28 -6.57 -20.06
N GLN A 6 -6.17 -6.62 -19.33
CA GLN A 6 -6.00 -7.52 -18.21
C GLN A 6 -6.74 -6.96 -16.98
N VAL A 7 -7.97 -7.42 -16.73
CA VAL A 7 -8.84 -6.92 -15.64
C VAL A 7 -8.55 -7.58 -14.29
N VAL A 8 -7.46 -8.35 -14.17
CA VAL A 8 -7.12 -9.13 -12.97
C VAL A 8 -5.83 -8.61 -12.36
N TYR A 9 -5.82 -8.42 -11.03
CA TYR A 9 -4.64 -8.05 -10.27
C TYR A 9 -3.75 -9.28 -9.99
N PRO A 10 -2.41 -9.20 -10.12
CA PRO A 10 -1.64 -8.05 -10.60
C PRO A 10 -1.81 -7.81 -12.11
N GLN A 11 -1.82 -6.54 -12.53
CA GLN A 11 -2.06 -6.09 -13.89
C GLN A 11 -0.75 -5.74 -14.62
N SER A 12 -0.60 -6.20 -15.86
CA SER A 12 0.52 -5.82 -16.73
C SER A 12 0.47 -4.33 -17.10
N SER A 13 1.63 -3.77 -17.47
CA SER A 13 1.69 -2.39 -17.96
C SER A 13 0.89 -2.22 -19.24
N ILE A 14 0.26 -1.05 -19.38
CA ILE A 14 -0.46 -0.72 -20.60
C ILE A 14 0.55 -0.49 -21.74
N HIS A 15 0.19 -0.90 -22.95
CA HIS A 15 1.06 -0.77 -24.10
C HIS A 15 1.22 0.71 -24.50
N VAL A 16 2.43 1.28 -24.35
CA VAL A 16 2.71 2.70 -24.62
C VAL A 16 2.42 3.11 -26.08
N LYS A 17 2.50 2.16 -27.01
CA LYS A 17 2.15 2.38 -28.44
C LYS A 17 0.68 2.12 -28.73
N ASP A 18 -0.17 2.05 -27.72
CA ASP A 18 -1.61 2.03 -27.95
C ASP A 18 -2.07 3.39 -28.51
N PRO A 19 -2.62 3.45 -29.74
CA PRO A 19 -3.12 4.68 -30.32
C PRO A 19 -4.25 5.32 -29.53
N GLU A 20 -5.04 4.55 -28.76
CA GLU A 20 -6.13 5.09 -27.96
C GLU A 20 -5.63 5.96 -26.80
N LEU A 21 -4.41 5.73 -26.32
CA LEU A 21 -3.84 6.49 -25.22
C LEU A 21 -3.18 7.82 -25.64
N GLY A 22 -2.90 8.00 -26.93
CA GLY A 22 -2.27 9.24 -27.44
C GLY A 22 -0.90 9.56 -26.82
N LEU A 23 -0.15 8.55 -26.38
CA LEU A 23 1.14 8.72 -25.67
C LEU A 23 2.36 8.80 -26.61
N PHE A 24 2.17 8.62 -27.91
CA PHE A 24 3.25 8.65 -28.90
C PHE A 24 4.04 9.96 -28.88
N GLY A 25 5.38 9.86 -28.85
CA GLY A 25 6.30 11.01 -28.86
C GLY A 25 6.47 11.71 -27.52
N ARG A 26 5.93 11.16 -26.43
CA ARG A 26 6.09 11.69 -25.07
C ARG A 26 7.09 10.84 -24.27
N ASN A 27 7.79 11.46 -23.31
CA ASN A 27 8.63 10.76 -22.34
C ASN A 27 7.77 10.12 -21.24
N VAL A 28 6.87 9.22 -21.63
CA VAL A 28 5.92 8.54 -20.73
C VAL A 28 6.27 7.06 -20.67
N VAL A 29 6.28 6.52 -19.46
CA VAL A 29 6.49 5.10 -19.19
C VAL A 29 5.24 4.57 -18.52
N CYS A 30 4.64 3.52 -19.09
CA CYS A 30 3.54 2.80 -18.47
C CYS A 30 4.11 1.69 -17.58
N LEU A 31 3.66 1.63 -16.33
CA LEU A 31 4.12 0.67 -15.31
C LEU A 31 3.00 -0.33 -14.98
N PRO A 32 3.33 -1.56 -14.54
CA PRO A 32 2.33 -2.52 -14.07
C PRO A 32 1.77 -2.13 -12.69
N ASP A 33 0.66 -2.74 -12.30
CA ASP A 33 0.04 -2.59 -10.98
C ASP A 33 0.09 -3.94 -10.21
N PRO A 34 0.77 -4.03 -9.06
CA PRO A 34 1.54 -2.99 -8.36
C PRO A 34 2.93 -2.81 -8.99
N THR A 35 3.64 -1.75 -8.60
CA THR A 35 5.02 -1.47 -9.01
C THR A 35 5.83 -0.85 -7.89
N ILE A 36 7.13 -1.17 -7.84
CA ILE A 36 8.12 -0.43 -7.06
C ILE A 36 9.07 0.27 -8.04
N ILE A 37 9.21 1.58 -7.91
CA ILE A 37 10.17 2.38 -8.68
C ILE A 37 11.22 3.00 -7.77
N LEU A 38 12.41 3.18 -8.32
CA LEU A 38 13.51 3.88 -7.69
C LEU A 38 13.71 5.22 -8.38
N PHE A 39 13.49 6.32 -7.64
CA PHE A 39 13.88 7.66 -8.08
C PHE A 39 15.06 8.12 -7.24
N ASN A 40 16.23 8.17 -7.88
CA ASN A 40 17.52 8.39 -7.22
C ASN A 40 17.76 7.33 -6.11
N GLU A 41 17.61 7.70 -4.85
CA GLU A 41 17.73 6.83 -3.67
C GLU A 41 16.37 6.44 -3.04
N ILE A 42 15.26 7.00 -3.53
CA ILE A 42 13.93 6.84 -2.93
C ILE A 42 13.17 5.72 -3.62
N PHE A 43 12.77 4.71 -2.84
CA PHE A 43 11.84 3.67 -3.28
C PHE A 43 10.40 4.14 -3.11
N ILE A 44 9.62 4.07 -4.19
CA ILE A 44 8.19 4.39 -4.20
C ILE A 44 7.43 3.13 -4.60
N GLY A 45 6.60 2.62 -3.68
CA GLY A 45 5.62 1.58 -3.97
C GLY A 45 4.31 2.20 -4.44
N ILE A 46 3.82 1.76 -5.59
CA ILE A 46 2.57 2.20 -6.20
C ILE A 46 1.67 0.98 -6.33
N ASN A 47 0.43 1.11 -5.84
CA ASN A 47 -0.61 0.10 -5.93
C ASN A 47 -1.95 0.80 -6.16
N ASN A 48 -2.73 0.32 -7.11
CA ASN A 48 -4.01 0.93 -7.50
C ASN A 48 -5.24 0.17 -6.96
N VAL A 49 -5.03 -0.95 -6.28
CA VAL A 49 -6.08 -1.64 -5.52
C VAL A 49 -6.27 -0.96 -4.17
N ASP A 50 -7.53 -0.71 -3.77
CA ASP A 50 -7.83 -0.19 -2.44
C ASP A 50 -7.61 -1.28 -1.37
N VAL A 51 -6.39 -1.34 -0.86
CA VAL A 51 -6.00 -2.27 0.21
C VAL A 51 -6.44 -1.75 1.59
N LEU A 52 -6.60 -0.43 1.74
CA LEU A 52 -6.85 0.17 3.06
C LEU A 52 -8.32 0.07 3.47
N MET A 53 -9.26 0.18 2.54
CA MET A 53 -10.70 0.15 2.85
C MET A 53 -11.17 -1.21 3.38
N PRO A 54 -10.84 -2.37 2.75
CA PRO A 54 -11.21 -3.68 3.29
C PRO A 54 -10.57 -3.94 4.66
N LEU A 55 -9.32 -3.48 4.87
CA LEU A 55 -8.64 -3.62 6.15
C LEU A 55 -9.32 -2.82 7.27
N LYS A 56 -9.91 -1.67 6.98
CA LYS A 56 -10.74 -0.93 7.96
C LYS A 56 -11.90 -1.79 8.46
N GLU A 57 -12.56 -2.50 7.56
CA GLU A 57 -13.76 -3.31 7.84
C GLU A 57 -13.43 -4.59 8.60
N VAL A 58 -12.35 -5.28 8.22
CA VAL A 58 -12.02 -6.61 8.76
C VAL A 58 -11.17 -6.54 10.04
N ALA A 59 -10.23 -5.59 10.15
CA ALA A 59 -9.21 -5.62 11.21
C ALA A 59 -9.43 -4.62 12.37
N PHE A 60 -10.33 -3.64 12.25
CA PHE A 60 -10.25 -2.46 13.14
C PHE A 60 -11.55 -2.00 13.84
N PHE A 61 -12.68 -2.69 13.66
CA PHE A 61 -13.95 -2.33 14.32
C PHE A 61 -14.19 -2.92 15.71
N LYS A 62 -13.26 -3.71 16.27
CA LYS A 62 -13.19 -3.76 17.73
C LYS A 62 -12.67 -2.41 18.18
N LYS A 63 -13.55 -1.58 18.76
CA LYS A 63 -13.14 -0.45 19.62
C LYS A 63 -11.94 -0.95 20.41
N ALA A 64 -10.80 -0.28 20.27
CA ALA A 64 -9.66 -0.55 21.12
C ALA A 64 -10.09 -0.18 22.55
N GLU A 65 -10.74 -1.09 23.26
CA GLU A 65 -10.48 -1.24 24.68
C GLU A 65 -8.99 -1.52 24.73
N VAL A 66 -8.25 -0.47 25.08
CA VAL A 66 -6.83 -0.46 25.47
C VAL A 66 -6.13 -1.72 24.97
N VAL A 67 -5.58 -1.66 23.75
CA VAL A 67 -4.65 -2.68 23.27
C VAL A 67 -3.54 -2.72 24.32
N THR A 68 -3.65 -3.70 25.21
CA THR A 68 -2.55 -4.15 26.04
C THR A 68 -1.74 -4.98 25.07
N ASP A 69 -0.63 -4.38 24.67
CA ASP A 69 0.31 -4.88 23.68
C ASP A 69 0.60 -6.37 23.89
N THR A 70 0.28 -7.17 22.89
CA THR A 70 0.81 -8.54 22.76
C THR A 70 1.58 -8.76 21.45
N ASP A 71 1.71 -7.74 20.60
CA ASP A 71 2.47 -7.82 19.34
C ASP A 71 3.60 -6.77 19.21
N ASP A 72 3.81 -5.95 20.23
CA ASP A 72 4.94 -5.02 20.32
C ASP A 72 5.74 -5.35 21.60
N GLU A 73 6.47 -6.48 21.60
CA GLU A 73 7.38 -6.86 22.69
C GLU A 73 8.49 -5.81 22.95
N GLU A 74 8.62 -4.78 22.12
CA GLU A 74 9.53 -3.65 22.35
C GLU A 74 8.95 -2.51 23.22
N GLN A 75 7.64 -2.49 23.51
CA GLN A 75 7.02 -1.40 24.30
C GLN A 75 6.93 -1.66 25.81
N LEU A 76 7.26 -2.88 26.27
CA LEU A 76 7.14 -3.25 27.69
C LEU A 76 8.22 -2.67 28.62
N GLU A 77 9.29 -2.06 28.09
CA GLU A 77 10.40 -1.59 28.94
C GLU A 77 10.34 -0.12 29.38
N ASN A 78 9.44 0.72 28.87
CA ASN A 78 9.37 2.14 29.29
C ASN A 78 7.97 2.77 29.14
N PRO A 79 7.14 2.83 30.21
CA PRO A 79 5.79 3.39 30.16
C PRO A 79 5.72 4.91 29.87
N ASN A 80 6.87 5.59 29.77
CA ASN A 80 7.00 7.02 29.48
C ASN A 80 7.72 7.35 28.15
N LYS A 81 8.08 6.35 27.32
CA LYS A 81 8.65 6.63 25.99
C LYS A 81 7.53 6.71 24.96
N ASN A 82 7.15 7.94 24.61
CA ASN A 82 6.41 8.32 23.41
C ASN A 82 5.34 7.30 22.96
N GLN A 83 4.16 7.32 23.59
CA GLN A 83 2.98 6.75 22.96
C GLN A 83 2.84 7.37 21.57
N ASP A 84 3.05 6.56 20.52
CA ASP A 84 2.88 7.02 19.14
C ASP A 84 1.44 7.56 19.01
N PRO A 85 1.25 8.86 18.72
CA PRO A 85 -0.06 9.48 18.71
C PRO A 85 -1.00 8.85 17.68
N ASN A 86 -0.47 8.02 16.78
CA ASN A 86 -1.21 7.32 15.74
C ASN A 86 -1.56 5.86 16.08
N VAL A 87 -1.27 5.36 17.28
CA VAL A 87 -1.60 3.97 17.68
C VAL A 87 -3.09 3.68 17.57
N THR A 88 -3.94 4.67 17.84
CA THR A 88 -5.40 4.55 17.72
C THR A 88 -5.91 4.84 16.31
N ASN A 89 -5.08 5.42 15.43
CA ASN A 89 -5.46 5.76 14.07
C ASN A 89 -5.56 4.49 13.21
N VAL A 90 -6.76 4.24 12.69
CA VAL A 90 -7.08 3.06 11.86
C VAL A 90 -6.22 3.02 10.60
N ILE A 91 -5.97 4.17 9.95
CA ILE A 91 -5.14 4.25 8.75
C ILE A 91 -3.69 3.85 9.07
N SER A 92 -3.13 4.42 10.14
CA SER A 92 -1.75 4.14 10.53
C SER A 92 -1.54 2.67 10.89
N ARG A 93 -2.50 2.04 11.57
CA ARG A 93 -2.46 0.60 11.84
C ARG A 93 -2.59 -0.25 10.57
N ALA A 94 -3.48 0.12 9.65
CA ALA A 94 -3.62 -0.57 8.36
C ALA A 94 -2.32 -0.46 7.54
N CYS A 95 -1.70 0.72 7.47
CA CYS A 95 -0.41 0.89 6.79
C CYS A 95 0.70 0.08 7.46
N LYS A 96 0.81 0.09 8.80
CA LYS A 96 1.77 -0.75 9.53
C LYS A 96 1.57 -2.23 9.22
N HIS A 97 0.31 -2.68 9.15
CA HIS A 97 -0.01 -4.06 8.79
C HIS A 97 0.48 -4.42 7.38
N VAL A 98 0.18 -3.60 6.37
CA VAL A 98 0.66 -3.80 4.99
C VAL A 98 2.19 -3.87 4.94
N MET A 99 2.89 -2.94 5.61
CA MET A 99 4.35 -2.94 5.65
C MET A 99 4.95 -4.17 6.35
N ARG A 100 4.31 -4.68 7.41
CA ARG A 100 4.74 -5.91 8.10
C ARG A 100 4.54 -7.16 7.23
N GLN A 101 3.46 -7.22 6.46
CA GLN A 101 3.15 -8.37 5.60
C GLN A 101 3.99 -8.43 4.32
N GLN A 102 4.62 -7.31 3.93
CA GLN A 102 5.48 -7.19 2.73
C GLN A 102 4.78 -7.65 1.43
N ARG A 103 3.47 -7.42 1.34
CA ARG A 103 2.61 -7.84 0.22
C ARG A 103 1.62 -6.74 -0.12
#